data_AF-A0A2K3KKD4-F1
#
_entry.id   AF-A0A2K3KKD4-F1
#
_cell.length_a   1.000
_cell.length_b   1.000
_cell.length_c   1.000
_cell.angle_alpha   90.00
_cell.angle_beta   90.00
_cell.angle_gamma   90.00
#
_symmetry.space_group_name_H-M   'P 1'
#
loop_
_entity.id
_entity.type
_entity.pdbx_description
1 polymer ?
#
loop_
_entity_poly.entity_id
_entity_poly.type
_entity_poly.pdbx_seq_one_letter_code
_entity_poly.pdbx_strand_id
1 'polypeptide(L)'
;RYINTDDYIGGFERSDIENLISTINSQYEIWVSAYGPIAVDSNDADSVEKFQKCLKNMGGEVAISLAKTVFLSDYRDMVENVEIPCTIIQSSNDVGVPLSIGHYLNEKIKGVSNLEFIDMIGHFPQLTAHIKLVEVLKGIVG
;
A
#
# COMPACT_ATOMS: atom_id res chain seq x y z
N ARG A 1 -2.01 -10.70 -0.58
CA ARG A 1 -1.09 -11.06 -1.68
C ARG A 1 -1.11 -9.91 -2.66
N TYR A 2 -0.01 -9.56 -3.33
CA TYR A 2 -0.02 -8.49 -4.34
C TYR A 2 -0.22 -9.02 -5.77
N ILE A 3 0.33 -10.19 -6.08
CA ILE A 3 0.24 -10.80 -7.42
C ILE A 3 -1.14 -11.40 -7.66
N ASN A 4 -1.76 -11.03 -8.78
CA ASN A 4 -3.03 -11.58 -9.26
C ASN A 4 -2.95 -13.11 -9.49
N THR A 5 -4.07 -13.80 -9.27
CA THR A 5 -4.34 -15.19 -9.68
C THR A 5 -5.73 -15.25 -10.32
N ASP A 6 -6.09 -16.39 -10.91
CA ASP A 6 -7.38 -16.55 -11.62
C ASP A 6 -8.60 -16.19 -10.75
N ASP A 7 -8.50 -16.38 -9.44
CA ASP A 7 -9.54 -16.17 -8.44
C ASP A 7 -9.28 -14.97 -7.50
N TYR A 8 -8.19 -14.23 -7.69
CA TYR A 8 -7.80 -13.14 -6.78
C TYR A 8 -7.13 -11.98 -7.50
N ILE A 9 -7.67 -10.78 -7.31
CA ILE A 9 -7.10 -9.54 -7.84
C ILE A 9 -6.36 -8.81 -6.72
N GLY A 10 -5.04 -8.96 -6.71
CA GLY A 10 -4.10 -8.31 -5.80
C GLY A 10 -3.66 -6.91 -6.22
N GLY A 11 -3.84 -6.57 -7.51
CA GLY A 11 -3.50 -5.27 -8.09
C GLY A 11 -2.29 -5.29 -9.02
N PHE A 12 -1.51 -6.38 -9.06
CA PHE A 12 -0.30 -6.47 -9.87
C PHE A 12 -0.22 -7.78 -10.63
N GLU A 13 0.23 -7.73 -11.88
CA GLU A 13 0.74 -8.92 -12.55
C GLU A 13 2.15 -9.26 -12.05
N ARG A 14 2.54 -10.52 -12.16
CA ARG A 14 3.90 -10.96 -11.81
C ARG A 14 4.96 -10.15 -12.58
N SER A 15 4.71 -9.88 -13.86
CA SER A 15 5.60 -9.09 -14.71
C SER A 15 5.78 -7.66 -14.21
N ASP A 16 4.76 -7.06 -13.60
CA ASP A 16 4.84 -5.69 -13.08
C ASP A 16 5.83 -5.62 -11.92
N ILE A 17 5.78 -6.60 -11.02
CA ILE A 17 6.70 -6.69 -9.87
C ILE A 17 8.13 -7.03 -10.33
N GLU A 18 8.29 -7.93 -11.31
CA GLU A 18 9.59 -8.24 -11.88
C GLU A 18 10.23 -7.01 -12.56
N ASN A 19 9.44 -6.23 -13.30
CA ASN A 19 9.87 -4.97 -13.91
C ASN A 19 10.20 -3.91 -12.86
N LEU A 20 9.39 -3.77 -11.81
CA LEU A 20 9.66 -2.87 -10.68
C LEU A 20 11.02 -3.21 -10.05
N ILE A 21 11.26 -4.47 -9.71
CA ILE A 21 12.52 -4.93 -9.09
C ILE A 21 13.70 -4.70 -10.04
N SER A 22 13.55 -5.00 -11.32
CA SER A 22 14.58 -4.77 -12.35
C SER A 22 14.94 -3.28 -12.48
N THR A 23 13.95 -2.39 -12.38
CA THR A 23 14.15 -0.94 -12.45
C THR A 23 14.86 -0.42 -11.20
N ILE A 24 14.48 -0.88 -10.00
CA ILE A 24 15.19 -0.55 -8.75
C ILE A 24 16.66 -0.97 -8.86
N ASN A 25 16.93 -2.16 -9.41
CA ASN A 25 18.28 -2.71 -9.52
C ASN A 25 19.17 -1.98 -10.54
N SER A 26 18.61 -1.54 -11.66
CA SER A 26 19.39 -0.93 -12.75
C SER A 26 19.41 0.61 -12.69
N GLN A 27 18.36 1.22 -12.16
CA GLN A 27 18.08 2.65 -12.31
C GLN A 27 17.38 3.22 -11.06
N TYR A 28 17.99 3.01 -9.87
CA TYR A 28 17.37 3.32 -8.59
C TYR A 28 16.85 4.76 -8.46
N GLU A 29 17.67 5.76 -8.80
CA GLU A 29 17.28 7.17 -8.70
C GLU A 29 16.10 7.52 -9.62
N ILE A 30 16.08 6.96 -10.83
CA ILE A 30 14.97 7.14 -11.78
C ILE A 30 13.70 6.50 -11.23
N TRP A 31 13.81 5.30 -10.65
CA TRP A 31 12.70 4.65 -9.98
C TRP A 31 12.17 5.50 -8.82
N VAL A 32 13.02 6.04 -7.95
CA VAL A 32 12.58 6.91 -6.86
C VAL A 32 11.82 8.14 -7.37
N SER A 33 12.37 8.80 -8.40
CA SER A 33 11.73 9.97 -9.00
C SER A 33 10.37 9.67 -9.61
N ALA A 34 10.23 8.51 -10.29
CA ALA A 34 8.98 8.10 -10.92
C ALA A 34 7.95 7.56 -9.91
N TYR A 35 8.38 6.74 -8.95
CA TYR A 35 7.50 6.06 -8.01
C TYR A 35 6.94 6.99 -6.92
N GLY A 36 7.71 7.99 -6.51
CA GLY A 36 7.31 8.94 -5.46
C GLY A 36 5.91 9.55 -5.65
N PRO A 37 5.64 10.26 -6.78
CA PRO A 37 4.33 10.85 -7.04
C PRO A 37 3.22 9.81 -7.29
N ILE A 38 3.55 8.58 -7.69
CA ILE A 38 2.56 7.51 -7.88
C ILE A 38 2.08 6.98 -6.53
N ALA A 39 2.98 6.80 -5.57
CA ALA A 39 2.67 6.23 -4.27
C ALA A 39 2.03 7.23 -3.29
N VAL A 40 2.39 8.52 -3.39
CA VAL A 40 1.88 9.57 -2.49
C VAL A 40 0.67 10.25 -3.13
N ASP A 41 0.81 11.43 -3.72
CA ASP A 41 -0.19 12.10 -4.54
C ASP A 41 0.63 13.10 -5.36
N SER A 42 0.53 13.07 -6.68
CA SER A 42 1.27 14.00 -7.54
C SER A 42 0.94 15.47 -7.27
N ASN A 43 -0.19 15.76 -6.61
CA ASN A 43 -0.61 17.11 -6.26
C ASN A 43 -0.03 17.61 -4.91
N ASP A 44 0.59 16.73 -4.11
CA ASP A 44 1.24 17.09 -2.84
C ASP A 44 2.78 17.00 -2.98
N ALA A 45 3.36 18.02 -3.60
CA ALA A 45 4.79 18.08 -3.91
C ALA A 45 5.68 17.94 -2.65
N ASP A 46 5.28 18.54 -1.53
CA ASP A 46 6.04 18.50 -0.28
C ASP A 46 6.10 17.07 0.28
N SER A 47 4.97 16.35 0.27
CA SER A 47 4.92 14.96 0.71
C SER A 47 5.66 14.03 -0.25
N VAL A 48 5.59 14.28 -1.57
CA VAL A 48 6.36 13.55 -2.58
C VAL A 48 7.87 13.72 -2.36
N GLU A 49 8.35 14.95 -2.15
CA GLU A 49 9.77 15.22 -1.91
C GLU A 49 10.27 14.50 -0.65
N LYS A 50 9.50 14.58 0.45
CA LYS A 50 9.82 13.87 1.70
C LYS A 50 9.91 12.37 1.50
N PHE A 51 8.93 11.78 0.80
CA PHE A 51 8.92 10.34 0.53
C PHE A 51 10.08 9.91 -0.36
N GLN A 52 10.38 10.67 -1.42
CA GLN A 52 11.54 10.41 -2.27
C GLN A 52 12.85 10.48 -1.49
N LYS A 53 13.01 11.46 -0.60
CA LYS A 53 14.19 11.56 0.28
C LYS A 53 14.33 10.34 1.19
N CYS A 54 13.22 9.84 1.76
CA CYS A 54 13.23 8.60 2.55
C CYS A 54 13.68 7.39 1.72
N LEU A 55 13.18 7.25 0.49
CA LEU A 55 13.64 6.20 -0.42
C LEU A 55 15.14 6.33 -0.68
N LYS A 56 15.64 7.50 -1.10
CA LYS A 56 17.07 7.71 -1.35
C LYS A 56 17.95 7.33 -0.16
N ASN A 57 17.51 7.67 1.06
CA ASN A 57 18.22 7.33 2.29
C ASN A 57 18.24 5.82 2.58
N MET A 58 17.24 5.05 2.13
CA MET A 58 17.21 3.59 2.26
C MET A 58 18.25 2.91 1.36
N GLY A 59 18.48 3.47 0.16
CA GLY A 59 19.44 2.93 -0.81
C GLY A 59 18.91 1.72 -1.59
N GLY A 60 19.45 1.52 -2.80
CA GLY A 60 18.93 0.56 -3.77
C GLY A 60 18.98 -0.91 -3.31
N GLU A 61 20.07 -1.33 -2.68
CA GLU A 61 20.22 -2.74 -2.23
C GLU A 61 19.14 -3.13 -1.20
N VAL A 62 18.92 -2.27 -0.21
CA VAL A 62 17.87 -2.47 0.80
C VAL A 62 16.49 -2.38 0.16
N ALA A 63 16.28 -1.44 -0.77
CA ALA A 63 15.03 -1.29 -1.50
C ALA A 63 14.65 -2.56 -2.28
N ILE A 64 15.61 -3.23 -2.94
CA ILE A 64 15.36 -4.48 -3.68
C ILE A 64 14.89 -5.58 -2.72
N SER A 65 15.59 -5.75 -1.59
CA SER A 65 15.25 -6.76 -0.60
C SER A 65 13.85 -6.52 -0.01
N LEU A 66 13.55 -5.27 0.33
CA LEU A 66 12.25 -4.87 0.84
C LEU A 66 11.15 -5.09 -0.20
N ALA A 67 11.34 -4.65 -1.44
CA ALA A 67 10.37 -4.80 -2.52
C ALA A 67 10.04 -6.27 -2.77
N LYS A 68 11.04 -7.15 -2.82
CA LYS A 68 10.82 -8.60 -2.95
C LYS A 68 10.03 -9.15 -1.76
N THR A 69 10.40 -8.77 -0.54
CA THR A 69 9.73 -9.24 0.68
C THR A 69 8.26 -8.83 0.72
N VAL A 70 7.94 -7.58 0.34
CA VAL A 70 6.57 -7.06 0.36
C VAL A 70 5.77 -7.61 -0.82
N PHE A 71 6.20 -7.37 -2.06
CA PHE A 71 5.39 -7.65 -3.26
C PHE A 71 5.29 -9.14 -3.61
N LEU A 72 6.23 -9.97 -3.15
CA LEU A 72 6.14 -11.43 -3.35
C LEU A 72 5.46 -12.16 -2.17
N SER A 73 5.03 -11.42 -1.13
CA SER A 73 4.35 -12.02 0.01
C SER A 73 2.92 -12.48 -0.31
N ASP A 74 2.49 -13.55 0.35
CA ASP A 74 1.11 -13.99 0.41
C ASP A 74 0.74 -14.33 1.86
N TYR A 75 -0.11 -13.48 2.45
CA TYR A 75 -0.61 -13.63 3.81
C TYR A 75 -2.10 -13.98 3.86
N ARG A 76 -2.72 -14.37 2.73
CA ARG A 76 -4.16 -14.64 2.69
C ARG A 76 -4.59 -15.73 3.68
N ASP A 77 -3.82 -16.81 3.76
CA ASP A 77 -4.06 -17.90 4.71
C ASP A 77 -3.96 -17.43 6.18
N MET A 78 -3.14 -16.41 6.46
CA MET A 78 -3.03 -15.84 7.80
C MET A 78 -4.20 -14.92 8.14
N VAL A 79 -4.70 -14.15 7.16
CA VAL A 79 -5.87 -13.27 7.34
C VAL A 79 -7.08 -14.07 7.83
N GLU A 80 -7.28 -15.27 7.30
CA GLU A 80 -8.36 -16.18 7.71
C GLU A 80 -8.23 -16.69 9.15
N ASN A 81 -7.13 -16.42 9.86
CA ASN A 81 -6.94 -16.83 11.24
C ASN A 81 -7.00 -15.66 12.23
N VAL A 82 -7.28 -14.44 11.75
CA VAL A 82 -7.39 -13.25 12.60
C VAL A 82 -8.75 -13.25 13.29
N GLU A 83 -8.75 -13.37 14.63
CA GLU A 83 -9.96 -13.33 15.47
C GLU A 83 -10.10 -12.04 16.28
N ILE A 84 -9.01 -11.27 16.41
CA ILE A 84 -9.03 -9.98 17.11
C ILE A 84 -9.85 -8.94 16.32
N PRO A 85 -10.61 -8.05 16.99
CA PRO A 85 -11.32 -6.98 16.31
C PRO A 85 -10.38 -6.11 15.46
N CYS A 86 -10.74 -5.89 14.19
CA CYS A 86 -9.95 -5.15 13.23
C CYS A 86 -10.79 -4.04 12.57
N THR A 87 -10.23 -2.84 12.45
CA THR A 87 -10.75 -1.85 11.51
C THR A 87 -9.75 -1.66 10.37
N ILE A 88 -10.22 -1.91 9.16
CA ILE A 88 -9.47 -1.72 7.91
C ILE A 88 -9.74 -0.30 7.44
N ILE A 89 -8.70 0.51 7.32
CA ILE A 89 -8.80 1.89 6.79
C ILE A 89 -8.03 1.93 5.48
N GLN A 90 -8.71 2.31 4.39
CA GLN A 90 -8.13 2.30 3.05
C GLN A 90 -8.41 3.61 2.31
N SER A 91 -7.45 4.05 1.49
CA SER A 91 -7.63 5.16 0.55
C SER A 91 -8.56 4.78 -0.60
N SER A 92 -9.44 5.68 -1.02
CA SER A 92 -10.39 5.43 -2.13
C SER A 92 -9.71 5.32 -3.50
N ASN A 93 -8.52 5.89 -3.66
CA ASN A 93 -7.76 5.87 -4.90
C ASN A 93 -6.27 5.61 -4.63
N ASP A 94 -5.92 4.33 -4.50
CA ASP A 94 -4.58 3.84 -4.24
C ASP A 94 -4.15 2.87 -5.34
N VAL A 95 -3.10 3.23 -6.08
CA VAL A 95 -2.55 2.42 -7.18
C VAL A 95 -2.02 1.08 -6.67
N GLY A 96 -1.56 1.00 -5.42
CA GLY A 96 -1.02 -0.22 -4.82
C GLY A 96 -2.07 -1.12 -4.17
N VAL A 97 -3.29 -0.61 -3.93
CA VAL A 97 -4.33 -1.31 -3.16
C VAL A 97 -5.71 -1.07 -3.78
N PRO A 98 -6.16 -1.94 -4.70
CA PRO A 98 -7.53 -1.87 -5.23
C PRO A 98 -8.60 -1.90 -4.12
N LEU A 99 -9.75 -1.26 -4.36
CA LEU A 99 -10.88 -1.26 -3.40
C LEU A 99 -11.35 -2.66 -3.01
N SER A 100 -11.23 -3.63 -3.93
CA SER A 100 -11.55 -5.03 -3.67
C SER A 100 -10.71 -5.65 -2.54
N ILE A 101 -9.52 -5.12 -2.26
CA ILE A 101 -8.66 -5.63 -1.18
C ILE A 101 -9.24 -5.34 0.19
N GLY A 102 -9.74 -4.11 0.42
CA GLY A 102 -10.42 -3.77 1.67
C GLY A 102 -11.63 -4.66 1.92
N HIS A 103 -12.44 -4.88 0.88
CA HIS A 103 -13.58 -5.82 0.96
C HIS A 103 -13.15 -7.26 1.21
N TYR A 104 -12.10 -7.73 0.52
CA TYR A 104 -11.54 -9.06 0.72
C TYR A 104 -11.11 -9.26 2.18
N LEU A 105 -10.35 -8.31 2.74
CA LEU A 105 -9.91 -8.40 4.13
C LEU A 105 -11.11 -8.39 5.09
N ASN A 106 -12.10 -7.53 4.85
CA ASN A 106 -13.29 -7.44 5.68
C ASN A 106 -14.11 -8.74 5.68
N GLU A 107 -14.17 -9.43 4.54
CA GLU A 107 -14.84 -10.73 4.40
C GLU A 107 -14.04 -11.88 5.02
N LYS A 108 -12.71 -11.88 4.87
CA LYS A 108 -11.86 -13.03 5.24
C LYS A 108 -11.39 -13.03 6.68
N ILE A 109 -11.32 -11.88 7.35
CA ILE A 109 -11.04 -11.83 8.78
C ILE A 109 -12.17 -12.53 9.54
N LYS A 110 -11.85 -13.51 10.39
CA LYS A 110 -12.83 -14.27 11.18
C LYS A 110 -13.39 -13.48 12.36
N GLY A 111 -12.57 -12.59 12.93
CA GLY A 111 -12.96 -11.68 14.00
C GLY A 111 -13.94 -10.61 13.53
N VAL A 112 -14.34 -9.74 14.45
CA VAL A 112 -15.13 -8.55 14.09
C VAL A 112 -14.28 -7.63 13.21
N SER A 113 -14.74 -7.36 11.99
CA SER A 113 -14.09 -6.49 11.03
C SER A 113 -15.01 -5.32 10.65
N ASN A 114 -14.41 -4.13 10.52
CA ASN A 114 -15.03 -2.96 9.90
C ASN A 114 -14.14 -2.45 8.78
N LEU A 115 -14.74 -1.84 7.76
CA LEU A 115 -14.04 -1.26 6.63
C LEU A 115 -14.43 0.21 6.45
N GLU A 116 -13.45 1.09 6.51
CA GLU A 116 -13.57 2.53 6.35
C GLU A 116 -12.75 3.00 5.16
N PHE A 117 -13.37 3.76 4.26
CA PHE A 117 -12.68 4.38 3.14
C PHE A 117 -12.45 5.88 3.41
N ILE A 118 -11.22 6.33 3.21
CA ILE A 118 -10.86 7.75 3.19
C ILE A 118 -10.89 8.21 1.75
N ASP A 119 -11.74 9.19 1.43
CA ASP A 119 -11.77 9.81 0.11
C ASP A 119 -10.50 10.63 -0.13
N MET A 120 -9.53 10.05 -0.81
CA MET A 120 -8.22 10.65 -1.10
C MET A 120 -7.50 9.89 -2.22
N ILE A 121 -6.41 10.49 -2.73
CA ILE A 121 -5.48 9.86 -3.67
C ILE A 121 -4.21 9.49 -2.92
N GLY A 122 -3.73 8.25 -3.12
CA GLY A 122 -2.45 7.81 -2.58
C GLY A 122 -2.49 6.68 -1.57
N HIS A 123 -1.29 6.19 -1.25
CA HIS A 123 -1.08 5.10 -0.31
C HIS A 123 -0.89 5.57 1.15
N PHE A 124 -0.68 6.88 1.37
CA PHE A 124 -0.25 7.42 2.67
C PHE A 124 -1.23 8.47 3.24
N PRO A 125 -2.44 8.06 3.70
CA PRO A 125 -3.40 8.96 4.33
C PRO A 125 -2.81 9.78 5.48
N GLN A 126 -1.86 9.21 6.22
CA GLN A 126 -1.18 9.89 7.33
C GLN A 126 -0.29 11.07 6.88
N LEU A 127 0.06 11.16 5.59
CA LEU A 127 0.81 12.29 5.03
C LEU A 127 -0.14 13.28 4.37
N THR A 128 -0.95 12.82 3.41
CA THR A 128 -1.70 13.71 2.50
C THR A 128 -3.13 13.99 2.96
N ALA A 129 -3.72 13.14 3.81
CA ALA A 129 -5.10 13.25 4.28
C ALA A 129 -5.22 13.11 5.81
N HIS A 130 -4.19 13.55 6.54
CA HIS A 130 -4.02 13.28 7.97
C HIS A 130 -5.21 13.72 8.84
N ILE A 131 -5.88 14.82 8.51
CA ILE A 131 -7.09 15.26 9.24
C ILE A 131 -8.24 14.26 9.08
N LYS A 132 -8.52 13.80 7.85
CA LYS A 132 -9.54 12.77 7.58
C LYS A 132 -9.19 11.46 8.29
N LEU A 133 -7.92 11.06 8.27
CA LEU A 133 -7.47 9.87 8.99
C LEU A 133 -7.70 9.99 10.51
N VAL A 134 -7.39 11.14 11.11
CA VAL A 134 -7.64 11.39 12.54
C VAL A 134 -9.13 11.34 12.88
N GLU A 135 -10.00 11.85 12.01
CA GLU A 135 -11.46 11.76 12.19
C GLU A 135 -11.94 10.30 12.21
N VAL A 136 -11.50 9.48 11.25
CA VAL A 136 -11.80 8.04 11.21
C VAL A 136 -11.30 7.35 12.48
N LEU A 137 -10.04 7.61 12.86
CA LEU A 137 -9.45 7.00 14.06
C LEU A 137 -10.22 7.37 15.33
N LYS A 138 -10.65 8.63 15.51
CA LYS A 138 -11.45 9.05 16.67
C LYS A 138 -12.77 8.27 16.79
N GLY A 139 -13.38 7.88 15.67
CA GLY A 139 -14.58 7.03 15.68
C GLY A 139 -14.33 5.58 16.09
N ILE A 140 -13.07 5.12 16.03
CA ILE A 140 -12.68 3.72 16.31
C ILE A 140 -12.13 3.54 17.72
N VAL A 141 -11.26 4.46 18.18
CA VAL A 141 -10.62 4.39 19.51
C VAL A 141 -11.36 5.18 20.60
N GLY A 142 -12.41 5.92 20.22
CA GLY A 142 -13.22 6.75 21.12
C GLY A 142 -14.27 5.97 21.91
#